data_AF-A0A926WLI5-F1
#
_entry.id   AF-A0A926WLI5-F1
#
_cell.length_a   1.000
_cell.length_b   1.000
_cell.length_c   1.000
_cell.angle_alpha   90.00
_cell.angle_beta   90.00
_cell.angle_gamma   90.00
#
_symmetry.space_group_name_H-M   'P 1'
#
loop_
_entity.id
_entity.type
_entity.pdbx_description
1 polymer ?
#
loop_
_entity_poly.entity_id
_entity_poly.type
_entity_poly.pdbx_seq_one_letter_code
_entity_poly.pdbx_strand_id
1 'polypeptide(L)'
;MYIKPKRLVNPYEERMLEFLQTCIDENYKLHTQVSLSQICELGIGVDIELRKFFFSSSVDALITNDNYQPCLVVECQSEKYHSSNEAKERDHKKLHLLTLAGVPLLYSRIKDFGLLHLYSQQEEVIFNLFTGEKRENAKALIRSYCEPSNFANLQAIA
;
A
#
# COMPACT_ATOMS: atom_id res chain seq x y z
N MET A 1 32.24 17.19 6.08
CA MET A 1 30.97 16.66 5.55
C MET A 1 30.22 16.04 6.72
N TYR A 2 29.06 16.58 7.11
CA TYR A 2 28.27 16.07 8.24
C TYR A 2 27.22 15.10 7.68
N ILE A 3 27.40 13.81 7.92
CA ILE A 3 26.41 12.79 7.55
C ILE A 3 25.51 12.60 8.76
N LYS A 4 24.20 12.83 8.59
CA LYS A 4 23.19 12.56 9.63
C LYS A 4 22.43 11.28 9.30
N PRO A 5 22.11 10.44 10.28
CA PRO A 5 21.24 9.30 10.06
C PRO A 5 19.87 9.79 9.58
N LYS A 6 19.33 9.13 8.55
CA LYS A 6 17.98 9.38 8.04
C LYS A 6 16.99 8.46 8.77
N ARG A 7 15.81 8.95 9.10
CA ARG A 7 14.70 8.10 9.55
C ARG A 7 14.31 7.15 8.42
N LEU A 8 13.94 5.91 8.78
CA LEU A 8 13.45 4.91 7.82
C LEU A 8 12.12 5.37 7.19
N VAL A 9 11.20 5.83 8.03
CA VAL A 9 9.87 6.30 7.64
C VAL A 9 9.67 7.77 8.00
N ASN A 10 8.84 8.45 7.23
CA ASN A 10 8.43 9.83 7.52
C ASN A 10 7.31 9.86 8.59
N PRO A 11 7.02 11.03 9.23
CA PRO A 11 6.01 11.10 10.30
C PRO A 11 4.59 10.72 9.88
N TYR A 12 4.25 10.87 8.60
CA TYR A 12 2.95 10.47 8.08
C TYR A 12 2.88 8.94 7.93
N GLU A 13 3.90 8.33 7.32
CA GLU A 13 4.03 6.88 7.21
C GLU A 13 4.00 6.22 8.60
N GLU A 14 4.72 6.77 9.58
CA GLU A 14 4.72 6.28 10.97
C GLU A 14 3.31 6.20 11.56
N ARG A 15 2.51 7.26 11.43
CA ARG A 15 1.11 7.27 11.90
C ARG A 15 0.23 6.28 11.14
N MET A 16 0.48 6.13 9.84
CA MET A 16 -0.24 5.15 9.04
C MET A 16 0.07 3.73 9.49
N LEU A 17 1.34 3.43 9.77
CA LEU A 17 1.75 2.13 10.28
C LEU A 17 1.13 1.83 11.65
N GLU A 18 1.11 2.81 12.55
CA GLU A 18 0.41 2.69 13.84
C GLU A 18 -1.08 2.38 13.64
N PHE A 19 -1.74 3.05 12.69
CA PHE A 19 -3.14 2.79 12.36
C PHE A 19 -3.35 1.38 11.77
N LEU A 20 -2.52 0.97 10.81
CA LEU A 20 -2.55 -0.37 10.18
C LEU A 20 -2.39 -1.47 11.22
N GLN A 21 -1.51 -1.27 12.22
CA GLN A 21 -1.33 -2.21 13.32
C GLN A 21 -2.62 -2.41 14.14
N THR A 22 -3.51 -1.41 14.20
CA THR A 22 -4.83 -1.55 14.84
C THR A 22 -5.90 -2.21 13.95
N CYS A 23 -5.61 -2.39 12.66
CA CYS A 23 -6.51 -3.00 11.70
C CYS A 23 -6.33 -4.51 11.62
N ILE A 24 -5.13 -5.00 11.90
CA ILE A 24 -4.78 -6.41 11.79
C ILE A 24 -4.76 -7.10 13.16
N ASP A 25 -4.99 -8.41 13.17
CA ASP A 25 -4.83 -9.25 14.36
C ASP A 25 -3.49 -9.99 14.36
N GLU A 26 -3.31 -10.91 15.31
CA GLU A 26 -2.08 -11.67 15.52
C GLU A 26 -1.71 -12.63 14.38
N ASN A 27 -2.63 -12.93 13.46
CA ASN A 27 -2.37 -13.81 12.31
C ASN A 27 -1.74 -13.08 11.11
N TYR A 28 -1.48 -11.78 11.27
CA TYR A 28 -0.96 -10.91 10.23
C TYR A 28 0.28 -10.15 10.71
N LYS A 29 1.16 -9.83 9.77
CA LYS A 29 2.43 -9.14 10.03
C LYS A 29 2.51 -7.90 9.15
N LEU A 30 2.92 -6.79 9.75
CA LEU A 30 3.15 -5.52 9.07
C LEU A 30 4.65 -5.31 8.83
N HIS A 31 5.00 -5.02 7.58
CA HIS A 31 6.37 -4.76 7.12
C HIS A 31 6.44 -3.39 6.48
N THR A 32 7.61 -2.74 6.55
CA THR A 32 7.82 -1.37 6.05
C THR A 32 8.93 -1.33 5.02
N GLN A 33 8.80 -0.46 4.01
CA GLN A 33 9.85 -0.21 3.02
C GLN A 33 10.31 -1.48 2.26
N VAL A 34 9.36 -2.41 2.01
CA VAL A 34 9.64 -3.71 1.37
C VAL A 34 9.85 -3.54 -0.12
N SER A 35 10.90 -4.14 -0.68
CA SER A 35 11.13 -4.08 -2.13
C SER A 35 10.05 -4.86 -2.89
N LEU A 36 9.63 -4.37 -4.06
CA LEU A 36 8.73 -5.14 -4.95
C LEU A 36 9.29 -6.53 -5.27
N SER A 37 10.62 -6.64 -5.37
CA SER A 37 11.31 -7.92 -5.61
C SER A 37 11.20 -8.95 -4.49
N GLN A 38 10.74 -8.54 -3.31
CA GLN A 38 10.45 -9.43 -2.19
C GLN A 38 8.96 -9.80 -2.11
N ILE A 39 8.12 -9.14 -2.90
CA ILE A 39 6.65 -9.32 -2.89
C ILE A 39 6.22 -10.27 -4.00
N CYS A 40 6.82 -10.15 -5.18
CA CYS A 40 6.45 -10.97 -6.32
C CYS A 40 7.64 -11.34 -7.20
N GLU A 41 7.47 -12.34 -8.06
CA GLU A 41 8.46 -12.78 -9.04
C GLU A 41 8.10 -12.24 -10.43
N LEU A 42 9.10 -11.84 -11.21
CA LEU A 42 8.89 -11.41 -12.58
C LEU A 42 8.86 -12.61 -13.53
N GLY A 43 7.81 -12.67 -14.36
CA GLY A 43 7.75 -13.57 -15.49
C GLY A 43 8.80 -13.28 -16.56
N ILE A 44 8.98 -14.26 -17.45
CA ILE A 44 9.75 -14.09 -18.69
C ILE A 44 8.99 -13.10 -19.58
N GLY A 45 9.70 -12.15 -20.22
CA GLY A 45 9.10 -11.21 -21.18
C GLY A 45 8.70 -9.83 -20.64
N VAL A 46 8.84 -9.56 -19.34
CA VAL A 46 8.69 -8.20 -18.78
C VAL A 46 9.71 -7.24 -19.41
N ASP A 47 9.27 -6.05 -19.82
CA ASP A 47 10.10 -5.01 -20.44
C ASP A 47 11.26 -4.57 -19.52
N ILE A 48 12.34 -4.06 -20.13
CA ILE A 48 13.56 -3.67 -19.40
C ILE A 48 13.33 -2.52 -18.42
N GLU A 49 12.48 -1.55 -18.75
CA GLU A 49 12.19 -0.42 -17.88
C GLU A 49 11.35 -0.83 -16.67
N LEU A 50 10.35 -1.69 -16.88
CA LEU A 50 9.56 -2.26 -15.80
C LEU A 50 10.40 -3.20 -14.92
N ARG A 51 11.35 -3.96 -15.49
CA ARG A 51 12.35 -4.74 -14.73
C ARG A 51 13.21 -3.84 -13.84
N LYS A 52 13.75 -2.74 -14.38
CA LYS A 52 14.54 -1.78 -13.59
C LYS A 52 13.70 -1.18 -12.46
N PHE A 53 12.45 -0.80 -12.74
CA PHE A 53 11.54 -0.30 -11.73
C PHE A 53 11.29 -1.34 -10.63
N PHE A 54 11.01 -2.58 -10.99
CA PHE A 54 10.78 -3.69 -10.04
C PHE A 54 11.93 -3.87 -9.05
N PHE A 55 13.20 -3.81 -9.49
CA PHE A 55 14.35 -3.96 -8.60
C PHE A 55 14.72 -2.69 -7.81
N SER A 56 14.25 -1.52 -8.22
CA SER A 56 14.60 -0.24 -7.59
C SER A 56 13.48 0.39 -6.77
N SER A 57 12.29 -0.22 -6.77
CA SER A 57 11.11 0.30 -6.10
C SER A 57 10.77 -0.52 -4.86
N SER A 58 10.30 0.19 -3.85
CA SER A 58 9.77 -0.36 -2.60
C SER A 58 8.36 0.14 -2.38
N VAL A 59 7.64 -0.58 -1.53
CA VAL A 59 6.33 -0.18 -1.02
C VAL A 59 6.44 0.34 0.39
N ASP A 60 5.55 1.26 0.76
CA ASP A 60 5.61 1.90 2.08
C ASP A 60 5.25 0.90 3.20
N ALA A 61 4.16 0.15 3.00
CA ALA A 61 3.71 -0.87 3.91
C ALA A 61 3.22 -2.13 3.17
N LEU A 62 3.57 -3.29 3.71
CA LEU A 62 3.10 -4.60 3.28
C LEU A 62 2.51 -5.34 4.49
N ILE A 63 1.30 -5.87 4.32
CA ILE A 63 0.69 -6.81 5.26
C ILE A 63 0.83 -8.22 4.68
N THR A 64 1.32 -9.16 5.48
CA THR A 64 1.37 -10.58 5.15
C THR A 64 0.58 -11.39 6.16
N ASN A 65 0.16 -12.60 5.80
CA ASN A 65 -0.30 -13.58 6.78
C ASN A 65 0.88 -14.18 7.58
N ASP A 66 0.58 -15.11 8.48
CA ASP A 66 1.59 -15.80 9.30
C ASP A 66 2.66 -16.56 8.50
N ASN A 67 2.29 -17.04 7.32
CA ASN A 67 3.18 -17.74 6.39
C ASN A 67 4.01 -16.77 5.52
N TYR A 68 3.99 -15.47 5.82
CA TYR A 68 4.68 -14.42 5.06
C TYR A 68 4.20 -14.28 3.60
N GLN A 69 2.98 -14.73 3.30
CA GLN A 69 2.38 -14.50 1.98
C GLN A 69 1.79 -13.09 1.92
N PRO A 70 2.06 -12.31 0.85
CA PRO A 70 1.50 -10.98 0.68
C PRO A 70 -0.03 -10.98 0.70
N CYS A 71 -0.61 -10.11 1.53
CA CYS A 71 -2.06 -9.93 1.66
C CYS A 71 -2.50 -8.56 1.13
N LEU A 72 -1.78 -7.49 1.47
CA LEU A 72 -2.13 -6.13 1.06
C LEU A 72 -0.92 -5.22 1.07
N VAL A 73 -0.78 -4.40 0.03
CA VAL A 73 0.14 -3.26 -0.01
C VAL A 73 -0.61 -1.97 0.29
N VAL A 74 -0.03 -1.10 1.10
CA VAL A 74 -0.53 0.26 1.35
C VAL A 74 0.54 1.29 1.00
N GLU A 75 0.21 2.21 0.09
CA GLU A 75 1.08 3.32 -0.34
C GLU A 75 0.64 4.64 0.27
N CYS A 76 1.54 5.33 0.95
CA CYS A 76 1.31 6.59 1.64
C CYS A 76 1.58 7.77 0.69
N GLN A 77 0.54 8.21 0.00
CA GLN A 77 0.64 9.34 -0.93
C GLN A 77 0.64 10.68 -0.21
N SER A 78 1.78 11.36 -0.25
CA SER A 78 1.88 12.74 0.20
C SER A 78 1.35 13.72 -0.85
N GLU A 79 0.55 14.69 -0.42
CA GLU A 79 -0.14 15.63 -1.32
C GLU A 79 0.78 16.41 -2.28
N LYS A 80 2.00 16.75 -1.84
CA LYS A 80 2.94 17.56 -2.62
C LYS A 80 3.66 16.81 -3.73
N TYR A 81 3.74 15.48 -3.65
CA TYR A 81 4.67 14.71 -4.48
C TYR A 81 3.98 13.78 -5.49
N HIS A 82 2.68 13.50 -5.33
CA HIS A 82 1.94 12.58 -6.21
C HIS A 82 1.08 13.27 -7.29
N SER A 83 1.26 14.58 -7.51
CA SER A 83 0.56 15.32 -8.57
C SER A 83 1.32 15.35 -9.91
N SER A 84 2.62 15.02 -9.92
CA SER A 84 3.44 15.01 -11.13
C SER A 84 3.12 13.80 -12.03
N ASN A 85 3.38 13.94 -13.33
CA ASN A 85 3.22 12.84 -14.29
C ASN A 85 4.14 11.66 -13.95
N GLU A 86 5.35 11.93 -13.46
CA GLU A 86 6.32 10.92 -13.05
C GLU A 86 5.80 10.09 -11.86
N ALA A 87 5.18 10.74 -10.87
CA ALA A 87 4.61 10.02 -9.73
C ALA A 87 3.44 9.14 -10.16
N LYS A 88 2.57 9.65 -11.05
CA LYS A 88 1.46 8.87 -11.62
C LYS A 88 1.97 7.66 -12.42
N GLU A 89 3.03 7.82 -13.20
CA GLU A 89 3.62 6.72 -13.97
C GLU A 89 4.23 5.66 -13.05
N ARG A 90 4.92 6.07 -11.98
CA ARG A 90 5.44 5.15 -10.96
C ARG A 90 4.32 4.39 -10.24
N ASP A 91 3.25 5.09 -9.86
CA ASP A 91 2.08 4.49 -9.22
C ASP A 91 1.41 3.48 -10.17
N HIS A 92 1.32 3.80 -11.46
CA HIS A 92 0.78 2.90 -12.48
C HIS A 92 1.64 1.63 -12.67
N LYS A 93 2.97 1.78 -12.77
CA LYS A 93 3.91 0.66 -12.85
C LYS A 93 3.81 -0.27 -11.63
N LYS A 94 3.71 0.33 -10.43
CA LYS A 94 3.57 -0.41 -9.17
C LYS A 94 2.24 -1.17 -9.12
N LEU A 95 1.14 -0.49 -9.43
CA LEU A 95 -0.18 -1.13 -9.51
C LEU A 95 -0.17 -2.30 -10.51
N HIS A 96 0.36 -2.09 -11.71
CA HIS A 96 0.43 -3.14 -12.73
C HIS A 96 1.17 -4.39 -12.24
N LEU A 97 2.35 -4.22 -11.62
CA LEU A 97 3.13 -5.33 -11.08
C LEU A 97 2.41 -6.08 -9.95
N LEU A 98 1.75 -5.35 -9.04
CA LEU A 98 1.01 -5.95 -7.93
C LEU A 98 -0.26 -6.66 -8.41
N THR A 99 -0.97 -6.10 -9.38
CA THR A 99 -2.12 -6.76 -10.03
C THR A 99 -1.71 -8.08 -10.69
N LEU A 100 -0.59 -8.08 -11.44
CA LEU A 100 -0.04 -9.31 -12.03
C LEU A 100 0.33 -10.36 -10.98
N ALA A 101 0.78 -9.93 -9.80
CA ALA A 101 1.10 -10.79 -8.67
C ALA A 101 -0.12 -11.24 -7.86
N GLY A 102 -1.32 -10.73 -8.17
CA GLY A 102 -2.52 -10.98 -7.37
C GLY A 102 -2.44 -10.38 -5.96
N VAL A 103 -1.69 -9.29 -5.76
CA VAL A 103 -1.56 -8.60 -4.48
C VAL A 103 -2.33 -7.27 -4.57
N PRO A 104 -3.28 -7.00 -3.66
CA PRO A 104 -4.01 -5.74 -3.67
C PRO A 104 -3.14 -4.57 -3.28
N LEU A 105 -3.52 -3.40 -3.80
CA LEU A 105 -2.91 -2.12 -3.49
C LEU A 105 -3.99 -1.14 -3.03
N LEU A 106 -3.82 -0.60 -1.82
CA LEU A 106 -4.54 0.57 -1.34
C LEU A 106 -3.61 1.79 -1.29
N TYR A 107 -4.16 2.93 -1.64
CA TYR A 107 -3.51 4.21 -1.44
C TYR A 107 -4.09 4.88 -0.19
N SER A 108 -3.21 5.54 0.53
CA SER A 108 -3.51 6.30 1.73
C SER A 108 -3.10 7.74 1.49
N ARG A 109 -4.01 8.70 1.72
CA ARG A 109 -3.70 10.13 1.61
C ARG A 109 -4.48 10.94 2.63
N ILE A 110 -3.80 11.86 3.31
CA ILE A 110 -4.48 12.88 4.11
C ILE A 110 -4.85 14.05 3.21
N LYS A 111 -6.13 14.46 3.24
CA LYS A 111 -6.67 15.64 2.57
C LYS A 111 -7.53 16.44 3.55
N ASP A 112 -7.95 17.63 3.11
CA ASP A 112 -9.07 18.40 3.68
C ASP A 112 -9.12 18.44 5.20
N PHE A 113 -8.05 18.95 5.81
CA PHE A 113 -7.93 19.05 7.27
C PHE A 113 -8.11 17.71 7.99
N GLY A 114 -7.16 16.79 7.78
CA GLY A 114 -7.08 15.56 8.59
C GLY A 114 -8.09 14.47 8.22
N LEU A 115 -8.70 14.54 7.05
CA LEU A 115 -9.44 13.42 6.49
C LEU A 115 -8.45 12.44 5.86
N LEU A 116 -8.41 11.22 6.37
CA LEU A 116 -7.66 10.13 5.78
C LEU A 116 -8.52 9.45 4.71
N HIS A 117 -8.06 9.51 3.47
CA HIS A 117 -8.61 8.78 2.36
C HIS A 117 -7.85 7.47 2.21
N LEU A 118 -8.56 6.35 2.28
CA LEU A 118 -8.08 5.03 1.90
C LEU A 118 -8.83 4.59 0.65
N TYR A 119 -8.13 4.35 -0.44
CA TYR A 119 -8.79 4.10 -1.73
C TYR A 119 -8.03 3.14 -2.64
N SER A 120 -8.79 2.46 -3.48
CA SER A 120 -8.31 1.68 -4.64
C SER A 120 -8.88 2.28 -5.92
N GLN A 121 -8.87 1.53 -7.03
CA GLN A 121 -9.57 1.93 -8.25
C GLN A 121 -11.10 1.75 -8.14
N GLN A 122 -11.58 0.94 -7.19
CA GLN A 122 -12.96 0.48 -7.08
C GLN A 122 -13.72 1.14 -5.93
N GLU A 123 -13.02 1.55 -4.87
CA GLU A 123 -13.67 2.03 -3.66
C GLU A 123 -12.81 3.05 -2.90
N GLU A 124 -13.47 3.84 -2.04
CA GLU A 124 -12.85 4.82 -1.16
C GLU A 124 -13.58 4.86 0.19
N VAL A 125 -12.79 4.90 1.26
CA VAL A 125 -13.26 5.20 2.62
C VAL A 125 -12.56 6.44 3.13
N ILE A 126 -13.36 7.39 3.61
CA ILE A 126 -12.88 8.64 4.20
C ILE A 126 -13.07 8.54 5.72
N PHE A 127 -11.96 8.54 6.44
CA PHE A 127 -11.87 8.45 7.89
C PHE A 127 -11.45 9.82 8.47
N ASN A 128 -12.21 10.33 9.44
CA ASN A 128 -11.86 11.57 10.10
C ASN A 128 -10.89 11.32 11.27
N LEU A 129 -9.63 11.76 11.12
CA LEU A 129 -8.58 11.54 12.12
C LEU A 129 -8.85 12.26 13.46
N PHE A 130 -9.69 13.31 13.46
CA PHE A 130 -10.00 14.08 14.67
C PHE A 130 -11.19 13.50 15.43
N THR A 131 -12.25 13.10 14.73
CA THR A 131 -13.50 12.68 15.38
C THR A 131 -13.60 11.16 15.55
N GLY A 132 -12.80 10.38 14.83
CA GLY A 132 -12.95 8.93 14.83
C GLY A 132 -13.99 8.42 13.82
N GLU A 133 -14.72 9.31 13.15
CA GLU A 133 -15.83 8.94 12.27
C GLU A 133 -15.34 8.08 11.09
N LYS A 134 -16.03 6.96 10.82
CA LYS A 134 -15.67 5.94 9.82
C LYS A 134 -14.38 5.15 10.10
N ARG A 135 -13.80 5.22 11.31
CA ARG A 135 -12.62 4.41 11.69
C ARG A 135 -12.84 2.91 11.50
N GLU A 136 -14.00 2.41 11.92
CA GLU A 136 -14.31 0.97 11.78
C GLU A 136 -14.58 0.57 10.32
N ASN A 137 -15.10 1.48 9.49
CA ASN A 137 -15.19 1.26 8.04
C ASN A 137 -13.80 1.14 7.40
N ALA A 138 -12.85 2.01 7.80
CA ALA A 138 -11.48 1.96 7.31
C ALA A 138 -10.77 0.67 7.73
N LYS A 139 -10.96 0.22 8.98
CA LYS A 139 -10.46 -1.09 9.43
C LYS A 139 -11.09 -2.26 8.68
N ALA A 140 -12.41 -2.22 8.48
CA ALA A 140 -13.14 -3.26 7.76
C ALA A 140 -12.65 -3.37 6.31
N LEU A 141 -12.38 -2.24 5.65
CA LEU A 141 -11.78 -2.19 4.32
C LEU A 141 -10.41 -2.88 4.31
N ILE A 142 -9.50 -2.53 5.23
CA ILE A 142 -8.17 -3.15 5.28
C ILE A 142 -8.27 -4.66 5.50
N ARG A 143 -9.16 -5.10 6.39
CA ARG A 143 -9.38 -6.53 6.68
C ARG A 143 -9.94 -7.28 5.48
N SER A 144 -10.89 -6.69 4.73
CA SER A 144 -11.49 -7.37 3.58
C SER A 144 -10.48 -7.71 2.49
N TYR A 145 -9.45 -6.86 2.31
CA TYR A 145 -8.33 -7.14 1.41
C TYR A 145 -7.37 -8.22 1.94
N CYS A 146 -7.28 -8.38 3.25
CA CYS A 146 -6.43 -9.40 3.86
C CYS A 146 -7.06 -10.80 3.90
N GLU A 147 -8.36 -10.91 3.60
CA GLU A 147 -9.08 -12.18 3.53
C GLU A 147 -8.92 -12.84 2.13
N PRO A 148 -8.35 -14.06 2.05
CA PRO A 148 -8.07 -14.74 0.77
C PRO A 148 -9.31 -14.94 -0.12
N SER A 149 -10.50 -15.06 0.48
CA SER A 149 -11.77 -15.33 -0.21
C SER A 149 -12.29 -14.17 -1.06
N ASN A 150 -11.86 -12.93 -0.78
CA ASN A 150 -12.34 -11.75 -1.53
C ASN A 150 -11.53 -11.47 -2.80
N PHE A 151 -10.31 -12.02 -2.90
CA PHE A 151 -9.43 -11.78 -4.04
C PHE A 151 -9.91 -12.46 -5.33
N ALA A 152 -10.43 -13.68 -5.21
CA ALA A 152 -11.02 -14.41 -6.33
C ALA A 152 -12.23 -13.66 -6.93
N ASN A 153 -12.98 -12.93 -6.10
CA ASN A 153 -14.12 -12.14 -6.55
C ASN A 153 -13.70 -10.83 -7.23
N LEU A 154 -12.61 -10.19 -6.80
CA LEU A 154 -12.11 -8.95 -7.43
C LEU A 154 -11.47 -9.20 -8.81
N GLN A 155 -10.82 -10.35 -9.02
CA GLN A 155 -10.27 -10.72 -10.34
C GLN A 155 -11.35 -11.18 -11.34
N ALA A 156 -12.51 -11.65 -10.87
CA ALA A 156 -13.59 -12.13 -11.74
C ALA A 156 -14.37 -11.00 -12.45
N ILE A 157 -14.12 -9.73 -12.09
CA ILE A 157 -14.82 -8.54 -12.60
C ILE A 157 -13.88 -7.62 -13.42
N ALA A 158 -12.62 -8.02 -13.61
CA ALA A 158 -11.59 -7.26 -14.34
C ALA A 158 -11.38 -7.79 -15.76
#